data_AF-A0A957A8F5-F1
#
_entry.id   AF-A0A957A8F5-F1
#
_cell.length_a   1.000
_cell.length_b   1.000
_cell.length_c   1.000
_cell.angle_alpha   90.00
_cell.angle_beta   90.00
_cell.angle_gamma   90.00
#
_symmetry.space_group_name_H-M   'P 1'
#
loop_
_entity.id
_entity.type
_entity.pdbx_description
1 polymer ?
#
loop_
_entity_poly.entity_id
_entity_poly.type
_entity_poly.pdbx_seq_one_letter_code
_entity_poly.pdbx_strand_id
1 'polypeptide(L)'
;MSLGAAIVLVAVAWFFFAPIQLGGAFSYFQIVGDSMEPTVTRGDLVLLRDRDRYDVGDIVAYSDPDLGTVLHRIRAVDGNHYILRGDNRDSDDSYRPVEEEITGAVWQILPDGGHVLSGLQSPASAIFLGGSSLVMGALSWGRRTPGGG
;
A
#
# COMPACT_ATOMS: atom_id res chain seq x y z
N MET A 1 -4.80 26.54 -8.33
CA MET A 1 -4.80 26.29 -6.87
C MET A 1 -3.71 27.13 -6.23
N SER A 2 -3.97 27.75 -5.08
CA SER A 2 -2.90 28.41 -4.30
C SER A 2 -2.02 27.36 -3.63
N LEU A 3 -0.76 27.69 -3.35
CA LEU A 3 0.18 26.80 -2.64
C LEU A 3 -0.39 26.34 -1.28
N GLY A 4 -1.06 27.23 -0.56
CA GLY A 4 -1.72 26.90 0.71
C GLY A 4 -2.82 25.84 0.56
N ALA A 5 -3.64 25.92 -0.49
CA ALA A 5 -4.67 24.91 -0.75
C ALA A 5 -4.04 23.53 -1.09
N ALA A 6 -2.94 23.51 -1.84
CA ALA A 6 -2.24 22.26 -2.15
C ALA A 6 -1.66 21.60 -0.89
N ILE A 7 -1.04 22.37 0.02
CA ILE A 7 -0.50 21.86 1.29
C ILE A 7 -1.61 21.25 2.15
N VAL A 8 -2.74 21.95 2.28
CA VAL A 8 -3.89 21.45 3.07
C VAL A 8 -4.42 20.13 2.48
N LEU A 9 -4.55 20.03 1.15
CA LEU A 9 -5.01 18.79 0.52
C LEU A 9 -4.04 17.63 0.76
N VAL A 10 -2.74 17.86 0.67
CA VAL A 10 -1.73 16.84 0.95
C VAL A 10 -1.78 16.42 2.42
N ALA A 11 -1.90 17.36 3.35
CA ALA A 11 -1.99 17.06 4.78
C ALA A 11 -3.26 16.27 5.12
N VAL A 12 -4.40 16.62 4.52
CA VAL A 12 -5.66 15.88 4.67
C VAL A 12 -5.53 14.48 4.08
N ALA A 13 -4.99 14.35 2.87
CA ALA A 13 -4.77 13.04 2.26
C ALA A 13 -3.83 12.17 3.12
N TRP A 14 -2.76 12.75 3.65
CA TRP A 14 -1.85 12.06 4.56
C TRP A 14 -2.56 11.58 5.84
N PHE A 15 -3.35 12.44 6.47
CA PHE A 15 -4.06 12.11 7.69
C PHE A 15 -4.97 10.88 7.54
N PHE A 16 -5.64 10.75 6.40
CA PHE A 16 -6.56 9.63 6.15
C PHE A 16 -5.88 8.39 5.54
N PHE A 17 -4.86 8.57 4.71
CA PHE A 17 -4.29 7.50 3.88
C PHE A 17 -2.83 7.20 4.19
N ALA A 18 -2.30 7.67 5.33
CA ALA A 18 -0.93 7.33 5.70
C ALA A 18 -0.73 5.80 5.75
N PRO A 19 0.44 5.32 5.29
CA PRO A 19 0.78 3.91 5.39
C PRO A 19 1.12 3.53 6.83
N ILE A 20 0.95 2.25 7.17
CA ILE A 20 1.18 1.74 8.53
C ILE A 20 2.63 1.96 9.01
N GLN A 21 3.61 1.92 8.11
CA GLN A 21 5.02 2.20 8.44
C GLN A 21 5.26 3.67 8.87
N LEU A 22 4.31 4.56 8.58
CA LEU A 22 4.35 5.98 8.91
C LEU A 22 3.28 6.36 9.94
N GLY A 23 2.76 5.39 10.69
CA GLY A 23 1.75 5.59 11.74
C GLY A 23 0.31 5.72 11.24
N GLY A 24 0.05 5.35 9.98
CA GLY A 24 -1.30 5.31 9.42
C GLY A 24 -1.95 3.93 9.50
N ALA A 25 -3.03 3.74 8.73
CA ALA A 25 -3.93 2.58 8.85
C ALA A 25 -3.92 1.64 7.64
N PHE A 26 -3.15 1.95 6.59
CA PHE A 26 -3.21 1.23 5.32
C PHE A 26 -1.89 0.57 4.95
N SER A 27 -1.99 -0.60 4.32
CA SER A 27 -0.90 -1.26 3.60
C SER A 27 -1.19 -1.20 2.10
N TYR A 28 -0.13 -1.04 1.30
CA TYR A 28 -0.23 -0.80 -0.14
C TYR A 28 0.51 -1.88 -0.91
N PHE A 29 -0.19 -2.60 -1.79
CA PHE A 29 0.40 -3.68 -2.58
C PHE A 29 0.08 -3.52 -4.07
N GLN A 30 1.11 -3.65 -4.91
CA GLN A 30 0.93 -3.79 -6.34
C GLN A 30 0.67 -5.25 -6.70
N ILE A 31 -0.31 -5.48 -7.56
CA ILE A 31 -0.72 -6.83 -7.97
C ILE A 31 0.12 -7.32 -9.13
N VAL A 32 0.71 -8.51 -8.97
CA VAL A 32 1.62 -9.13 -9.96
C VAL A 32 0.99 -10.37 -10.61
N GLY A 33 0.14 -11.10 -9.89
CA GLY A 33 -0.55 -12.31 -10.36
C GLY A 33 -1.86 -12.03 -11.09
N ASP A 34 -2.50 -13.11 -11.55
CA ASP A 34 -3.79 -13.15 -12.25
C ASP A 34 -4.83 -14.03 -11.51
N SER A 35 -4.48 -14.55 -10.32
CA SER A 35 -5.33 -15.45 -9.54
C SER A 35 -6.64 -14.80 -9.05
N MET A 36 -6.70 -13.48 -9.04
CA MET A 36 -7.85 -12.69 -8.62
C MET A 36 -8.61 -12.06 -9.78
N GLU A 37 -8.29 -12.38 -11.03
CA GLU A 37 -9.07 -11.91 -12.16
C GLU A 37 -10.50 -12.46 -12.15
N PRO A 38 -11.50 -11.72 -12.66
CA PRO A 38 -11.43 -10.35 -13.16
C PRO A 38 -11.55 -9.27 -12.07
N THR A 39 -11.67 -9.66 -10.79
CA THR A 39 -11.93 -8.71 -9.69
C THR A 39 -10.76 -7.79 -9.41
N VAL A 40 -9.54 -8.33 -9.43
CA VAL A 40 -8.29 -7.61 -9.25
C VAL A 40 -7.33 -8.05 -10.33
N THR A 41 -6.75 -7.10 -11.05
CA THR A 41 -5.92 -7.36 -12.22
C THR A 41 -4.45 -6.99 -11.97
N ARG A 42 -3.55 -7.61 -12.75
CA ARG A 42 -2.13 -7.27 -12.71
C ARG A 42 -1.92 -5.79 -12.99
N GLY A 43 -1.14 -5.12 -12.15
CA GLY A 43 -0.87 -3.68 -12.25
C GLY A 43 -1.72 -2.81 -11.32
N ASP A 44 -2.81 -3.35 -10.77
CA ASP A 44 -3.63 -2.65 -9.79
C ASP A 44 -2.84 -2.37 -8.50
N LEU A 45 -3.21 -1.29 -7.83
CA LEU A 45 -2.78 -1.00 -6.47
C LEU A 45 -3.93 -1.28 -5.52
N VAL A 46 -3.72 -2.18 -4.56
CA VAL A 46 -4.69 -2.45 -3.51
C VAL A 46 -4.28 -1.78 -2.21
N LEU A 47 -5.28 -1.16 -1.57
CA LEU A 47 -5.19 -0.62 -0.23
C LEU A 47 -5.82 -1.62 0.71
N LEU A 48 -5.02 -2.16 1.62
CA LEU A 48 -5.47 -3.06 2.66
C LEU A 48 -5.61 -2.31 3.96
N ARG A 49 -6.63 -2.69 4.73
CA ARG A 49 -6.83 -2.21 6.08
C ARG A 49 -6.99 -3.40 7.01
N ASP A 50 -6.25 -3.37 8.12
CA ASP A 50 -6.37 -4.34 9.19
C ASP A 50 -7.74 -4.22 9.88
N ARG A 51 -8.26 -5.36 10.35
CA ARG A 51 -9.57 -5.48 11.02
C ARG A 51 -9.48 -6.52 12.13
N ASP A 52 -10.26 -6.32 13.18
CA ASP A 52 -10.40 -7.26 14.31
C ASP A 52 -11.12 -8.57 13.96
N ARG A 53 -11.63 -8.67 12.72
CA ARG A 53 -12.28 -9.86 12.17
C ARG A 53 -12.42 -9.74 10.66
N TYR A 54 -12.35 -10.89 9.99
CA TYR A 54 -12.60 -11.03 8.56
C TYR A 54 -13.78 -11.96 8.30
N ASP A 55 -14.58 -11.63 7.29
CA ASP A 55 -15.81 -12.36 6.97
C ASP A 55 -15.73 -13.09 5.63
N VAL A 56 -16.60 -14.09 5.45
CA VAL A 56 -16.74 -14.78 4.16
C VAL A 56 -17.10 -13.76 3.07
N GLY A 57 -16.32 -13.78 1.99
CA GLY A 57 -16.45 -12.85 0.87
C GLY A 57 -15.42 -11.71 0.88
N ASP A 58 -14.77 -11.42 2.01
CA ASP A 58 -13.65 -10.46 2.04
C ASP A 58 -12.49 -10.95 1.17
N ILE A 59 -11.83 -10.02 0.48
CA ILE A 59 -10.55 -10.27 -0.17
C ILE A 59 -9.47 -9.82 0.81
N VAL A 60 -8.57 -10.73 1.17
CA VAL A 60 -7.54 -10.47 2.18
C VAL A 60 -6.16 -10.81 1.65
N ALA A 61 -5.15 -10.08 2.14
CA ALA A 61 -3.77 -10.52 1.97
C ALA A 61 -3.33 -11.31 3.20
N TYR A 62 -2.71 -12.46 2.98
CA TYR A 62 -2.20 -13.31 4.04
C TYR A 62 -0.77 -13.76 3.73
N SER A 63 -0.03 -14.14 4.77
CA SER A 63 1.30 -14.70 4.65
C SER A 63 1.23 -16.20 4.42
N ASP A 64 1.55 -16.64 3.21
CA ASP A 64 1.77 -18.04 2.87
C ASP A 64 3.25 -18.40 3.06
N PRO A 65 3.57 -19.51 3.78
CA PRO A 65 4.96 -19.90 4.02
C PRO A 65 5.78 -20.20 2.76
N ASP A 66 5.13 -20.67 1.69
CA ASP A 66 5.79 -21.10 0.47
C ASP A 66 5.73 -20.01 -0.63
N LEU A 67 4.65 -19.23 -0.66
CA LEU A 67 4.38 -18.24 -1.70
C LEU A 67 4.66 -16.79 -1.27
N GLY A 68 4.86 -16.54 0.03
CA GLY A 68 4.94 -15.19 0.58
C GLY A 68 3.56 -14.54 0.70
N THR A 69 3.45 -13.23 0.45
CA THR A 69 2.16 -12.53 0.54
C THR A 69 1.25 -12.89 -0.63
N VAL A 70 0.08 -13.48 -0.32
CA VAL A 70 -0.94 -13.87 -1.30
C VAL A 70 -2.23 -13.11 -1.03
N LEU A 71 -2.92 -12.67 -2.10
CA LEU A 71 -4.20 -11.97 -2.01
C LEU A 71 -5.32 -12.86 -2.56
N HIS A 72 -6.22 -13.35 -1.71
CA HIS A 72 -7.35 -14.20 -2.14
C HIS A 72 -8.63 -13.91 -1.35
N ARG A 73 -9.75 -14.47 -1.81
CA ARG A 73 -11.06 -14.29 -1.17
C ARG A 73 -11.34 -15.37 -0.14
N ILE A 74 -11.84 -14.98 1.03
CA ILE A 74 -12.33 -15.91 2.04
C ILE A 74 -13.60 -16.60 1.52
N ARG A 75 -13.53 -17.92 1.38
CA ARG A 75 -14.66 -18.77 0.96
C ARG A 75 -15.40 -19.36 2.14
N ALA A 76 -14.68 -19.65 3.22
CA ALA A 76 -15.24 -20.18 4.45
C ALA A 76 -14.31 -19.91 5.63
N VAL A 77 -14.85 -20.06 6.83
CA VAL A 77 -14.10 -20.02 8.10
C VAL A 77 -14.31 -21.36 8.80
N ASP A 78 -13.21 -22.03 9.14
CA ASP A 78 -13.18 -23.34 9.80
C ASP A 78 -12.43 -23.22 11.14
N GLY A 79 -13.18 -23.00 12.22
CA GLY A 79 -12.60 -22.63 13.51
C GLY A 79 -11.86 -21.30 13.43
N ASN A 80 -10.55 -21.32 13.69
CA ASN A 80 -9.68 -20.13 13.62
C ASN A 80 -8.95 -20.01 12.28
N HIS A 81 -9.22 -20.93 11.34
CA HIS A 81 -8.55 -20.96 10.05
C HIS A 81 -9.46 -20.43 8.95
N TYR A 82 -8.88 -19.64 8.05
CA TYR A 82 -9.57 -19.14 6.88
C TYR A 82 -9.31 -20.05 5.68
N ILE A 83 -10.37 -20.39 4.95
CA ILE A 83 -10.27 -21.10 3.67
C ILE A 83 -10.35 -20.05 2.58
N LEU A 84 -9.25 -19.88 1.84
CA LEU A 84 -9.12 -18.87 0.80
C LEU A 84 -9.07 -19.49 -0.58
N ARG A 85 -9.45 -18.68 -1.56
CA ARG A 85 -9.39 -19.05 -2.97
C ARG A 85 -9.30 -17.79 -3.83
N GLY A 86 -8.44 -17.84 -4.85
CA GLY A 86 -8.42 -16.83 -5.91
C GLY A 86 -9.68 -16.87 -6.75
N ASP A 87 -10.20 -15.71 -7.13
CA ASP A 87 -11.41 -15.59 -7.95
C ASP A 87 -11.28 -16.28 -9.32
N ASN A 88 -10.04 -16.39 -9.84
CA ASN A 88 -9.68 -17.08 -11.10
C ASN A 88 -9.10 -18.49 -10.88
N ARG A 89 -9.35 -19.12 -9.73
CA ARG A 89 -8.93 -20.51 -9.47
C ARG A 89 -10.14 -21.41 -9.30
N ASP A 90 -9.96 -22.70 -9.58
CA ASP A 90 -10.99 -23.74 -9.39
C ASP A 90 -10.92 -24.46 -8.04
N SER A 91 -9.79 -24.35 -7.35
CA SER A 91 -9.51 -25.01 -6.08
C SER A 91 -9.20 -24.00 -4.99
N ASP A 92 -9.54 -24.35 -3.75
CA ASP A 92 -9.11 -23.60 -2.58
C ASP A 92 -7.58 -23.69 -2.40
N ASP A 93 -7.03 -22.75 -1.65
CA ASP A 93 -5.62 -22.76 -1.31
C ASP A 93 -5.29 -23.88 -0.32
N SER A 94 -4.09 -24.44 -0.45
CA SER A 94 -3.61 -25.48 0.45
C SER A 94 -3.31 -24.94 1.85
N TYR A 95 -2.83 -23.71 1.93
CA TYR A 95 -2.58 -23.03 3.21
C TYR A 95 -3.87 -22.42 3.75
N ARG A 96 -4.06 -22.54 5.07
CA ARG A 96 -5.22 -22.00 5.78
C ARG A 96 -4.73 -21.13 6.94
N PRO A 97 -4.51 -19.83 6.70
CA PRO A 97 -3.96 -18.93 7.69
C PRO A 97 -4.90 -18.78 8.87
N VAL A 98 -4.33 -18.50 10.04
CA VAL A 98 -5.06 -17.91 11.16
C VAL A 98 -5.15 -16.38 11.00
N GLU A 99 -5.94 -15.74 11.86
CA GLU A 99 -6.19 -14.30 11.78
C GLU A 99 -4.92 -13.46 11.87
N GLU A 100 -3.97 -13.86 12.70
CA GLU A 100 -2.69 -13.16 12.91
C GLU A 100 -1.78 -13.20 11.68
N GLU A 101 -2.07 -14.08 10.72
CA GLU A 101 -1.33 -14.19 9.46
C GLU A 101 -1.99 -13.41 8.32
N ILE A 102 -3.16 -12.82 8.57
CA ILE A 102 -3.83 -11.90 7.66
C ILE A 102 -3.28 -10.49 7.89
N THR A 103 -2.74 -9.89 6.83
CA THR A 103 -2.22 -8.52 6.86
C THR A 103 -3.32 -7.47 6.83
N GLY A 104 -4.47 -7.80 6.22
CA GLY A 104 -5.59 -6.88 6.08
C GLY A 104 -6.55 -7.28 4.96
N ALA A 105 -7.74 -6.69 4.99
CA ALA A 105 -8.73 -6.83 3.93
C ALA A 105 -8.62 -5.68 2.93
N VAL A 106 -8.90 -5.97 1.66
CA VAL A 106 -9.01 -4.96 0.60
C VAL A 106 -10.08 -3.96 0.97
N TRP A 107 -9.66 -2.71 1.12
CA TRP A 107 -10.54 -1.57 1.32
C TRP A 107 -10.82 -0.84 0.00
N GLN A 108 -9.79 -0.68 -0.84
CA GLN A 108 -9.92 -0.04 -2.15
C GLN A 108 -8.98 -0.69 -3.17
N ILE A 109 -9.48 -0.85 -4.40
CA ILE A 109 -8.70 -1.23 -5.58
C ILE A 109 -8.57 0.04 -6.43
N LEU A 110 -7.34 0.37 -6.84
CA LEU A 110 -7.03 1.46 -7.74
C LEU A 110 -6.52 0.86 -9.05
N PRO A 111 -7.36 0.83 -10.11
CA PRO A 111 -6.97 0.32 -11.41
C PRO A 111 -5.69 0.99 -11.93
N ASP A 112 -4.73 0.20 -12.40
CA ASP A 112 -3.41 0.65 -12.89
C ASP A 112 -2.58 1.48 -11.87
N GLY A 113 -3.01 1.55 -10.62
CA GLY A 113 -2.40 2.39 -9.58
C GLY A 113 -0.97 1.95 -9.23
N GLY A 114 -0.61 0.70 -9.52
CA GLY A 114 0.74 0.18 -9.30
C GLY A 114 1.78 0.94 -10.11
N HIS A 115 1.46 1.34 -11.34
CA HIS A 115 2.37 2.10 -12.19
C HIS A 115 2.68 3.50 -11.62
N VAL A 116 1.68 4.14 -10.99
CA VAL A 116 1.86 5.43 -10.31
C VAL A 116 2.82 5.29 -9.15
N LEU A 117 2.64 4.25 -8.33
CA LEU A 117 3.52 3.98 -7.19
C LEU A 117 4.95 3.63 -7.63
N SER A 118 5.11 2.75 -8.63
CA SER A 118 6.42 2.38 -9.16
C SER A 118 7.17 3.61 -9.73
N GLY A 119 6.45 4.52 -10.40
CA GLY A 119 7.04 5.77 -10.90
C GLY A 119 7.57 6.66 -9.77
N LEU A 120 6.82 6.78 -8.68
CA LEU A 120 7.23 7.55 -7.49
C LEU A 120 8.42 6.94 -6.75
N GLN A 121 8.58 5.61 -6.78
CA GLN A 121 9.70 4.89 -6.15
C GLN A 121 10.94 4.75 -7.05
N SER A 122 10.91 5.31 -8.27
CA SER A 122 12.04 5.22 -9.19
C SER A 122 13.29 5.98 -8.71
N PRO A 123 14.52 5.55 -9.06
CA PRO A 123 15.73 6.30 -8.70
C PRO A 123 15.74 7.75 -9.20
N ALA A 124 15.06 8.02 -10.32
CA ALA A 124 14.94 9.36 -10.89
C ALA A 124 14.14 10.30 -9.97
N SER A 125 12.99 9.86 -9.42
CA SER A 125 12.20 10.68 -8.49
C SER A 125 12.96 10.95 -7.19
N ALA A 126 13.71 9.97 -6.68
CA ALA A 126 14.57 10.13 -5.51
C ALA A 126 15.66 11.22 -5.73
N ILE A 127 16.26 11.28 -6.92
CA ILE A 127 17.25 12.31 -7.28
C ILE A 127 16.61 13.70 -7.35
N PHE A 128 15.40 13.83 -7.91
CA PHE A 128 14.71 15.13 -7.94
C PHE A 128 14.34 15.63 -6.53
N LEU A 129 13.83 14.75 -5.66
CA LEU A 129 13.48 15.11 -4.29
C LEU A 129 14.71 15.41 -3.42
N GLY A 130 15.76 14.60 -3.51
CA GLY A 130 17.02 14.81 -2.78
C GLY A 130 17.80 16.04 -3.28
N GLY A 131 17.84 16.25 -4.60
CA GLY A 131 18.52 17.39 -5.22
C GLY A 131 17.89 18.73 -4.87
N SER A 132 16.55 18.81 -4.82
CA SER A 132 15.84 20.04 -4.42
C SER A 132 16.12 20.43 -2.96
N SER A 133 16.26 19.44 -2.07
CA SER A 133 16.57 19.63 -0.65
C SER A 133 18.00 20.14 -0.43
N LEU A 134 18.98 19.62 -1.20
CA LEU A 134 20.37 20.07 -1.18
C LEU A 134 20.53 21.51 -1.71
N VAL A 135 19.82 21.86 -2.78
CA VAL A 135 19.86 23.22 -3.35
C VAL A 135 19.20 24.23 -2.40
N MET A 136 18.07 23.90 -1.76
CA MET A 136 17.47 24.76 -0.73
C MET A 136 18.37 24.91 0.50
N GLY A 137 19.00 23.82 0.95
CA GLY A 137 19.99 23.86 2.04
C GLY A 137 21.15 24.80 1.72
N ALA A 138 21.76 24.67 0.54
CA ALA A 138 22.87 25.50 0.09
C ALA A 138 22.48 26.99 -0.05
N LEU A 139 21.28 27.29 -0.55
CA LEU A 139 20.76 28.65 -0.65
C LEU A 139 20.44 29.28 0.72
N SER A 140 20.08 28.48 1.71
CA SER A 140 19.85 28.94 3.09
C SER A 140 21.15 29.18 3.87
N TRP A 141 22.22 28.43 3.55
CA TRP A 141 23.55 28.56 4.15
C TRP A 141 24.29 29.80 3.63
N GLY A 142 24.21 30.07 2.33
CA GLY A 142 24.84 31.25 1.71
C GLY A 142 24.30 32.60 2.17
N ARG A 143 23.17 32.63 2.89
CA ARG A 143 22.58 33.85 3.47
C ARG A 143 23.05 34.16 4.90
N ARG A 144 23.85 33.27 5.53
CA ARG A 144 24.45 33.50 6.85
C ARG A 144 25.91 33.96 6.69
N THR A 145 26.12 35.18 6.20
CA THR A 145 27.38 35.88 6.48
C THR A 145 27.31 36.46 7.89
N PRO A 146 28.27 36.18 8.78
CA PRO A 146 28.37 36.88 10.06
C PRO A 146 28.64 38.36 9.79
N GLY A 147 27.67 39.22 10.13
CA GLY A 147 27.92 40.65 10.29
C GLY A 147 28.92 40.83 11.43
N GLY A 148 29.97 41.62 11.16
CA GLY A 148 31.10 41.83 12.05
C GLY A 148 30.76 42.47 13.41
N GLY A 149 31.70 42.27 14.32
CA GLY A 149 31.83 42.85 15.65
C GLY A 149 33.08 42.30 16.30
#